data_AF-A0A9D2CFY8-F1
#
_entry.id   AF-A0A9D2CFY8-F1
#
_cell.length_a   1.000
_cell.length_b   1.000
_cell.length_c   1.000
_cell.angle_alpha   90.00
_cell.angle_beta   90.00
_cell.angle_gamma   90.00
#
_symmetry.space_group_name_H-M   'P 1'
#
loop_
_entity.id
_entity.type
_entity.pdbx_description
1 polymer ?
#
loop_
_entity_poly.entity_id
_entity_poly.type
_entity_poly.pdbx_seq_one_letter_code
_entity_poly.pdbx_strand_id
1 'polypeptide(L)'
;MVYFVATPIGNLGDISERALETLRAADAVFCEDTRHTLKLLNHFSIKKPLIACHKFNETAAAEKLCALAAEGKQIAVVSDAGTPVISDPGNLLIRALRERGIAYTLIPGACAFVAALVLSGFPADKFAFLGFLRGKTGEKKKFLEKYASFDGTLLFYSAPQDVDGDVRLMAETFGDREACAVREITKIHESIEYFRLAEGLAGEKRGEYVLAVKGAEERENPLNALSETEHIGYYVSRGMSVKEALKAAAKDRGVSKSELYKFTLKDKKE
;
A
#
# COMPACT_ATOMS: atom_id res chain seq x y z
N MET A 1 -22.51 -12.38 14.50
CA MET A 1 -21.84 -11.95 13.25
C MET A 1 -21.01 -10.71 13.57
N VAL A 2 -19.78 -10.64 13.07
CA VAL A 2 -18.88 -9.49 13.32
C VAL A 2 -18.67 -8.68 12.03
N TYR A 3 -18.80 -7.37 12.13
CA TYR A 3 -18.67 -6.44 11.00
C TYR A 3 -17.46 -5.55 11.23
N PHE A 4 -16.49 -5.60 10.32
CA PHE A 4 -15.45 -4.56 10.24
C PHE A 4 -16.04 -3.41 9.42
N VAL A 5 -16.02 -2.19 9.95
CA VAL A 5 -16.73 -1.06 9.36
C VAL A 5 -15.74 0.06 9.08
N ALA A 6 -15.57 0.40 7.80
CA ALA A 6 -14.75 1.54 7.42
C ALA A 6 -15.38 2.86 7.90
N THR A 7 -14.57 3.72 8.51
CA THR A 7 -14.93 5.05 8.99
C THR A 7 -14.35 6.14 8.09
N PRO A 8 -14.87 7.37 8.13
CA PRO A 8 -14.28 8.50 7.42
C PRO A 8 -12.78 8.73 7.71
N ILE A 9 -12.05 9.30 6.75
CA ILE A 9 -10.62 9.67 6.89
C ILE A 9 -10.39 11.18 7.06
N GLY A 10 -11.47 11.97 7.16
CA GLY A 10 -11.38 13.41 7.33
C GLY A 10 -12.72 14.11 7.22
N ASN A 11 -13.55 13.71 6.25
CA ASN A 11 -14.89 14.26 6.05
C ASN A 11 -15.98 13.29 6.52
N LEU A 12 -16.79 13.71 7.49
CA LEU A 12 -17.88 12.90 8.03
C LEU A 12 -18.90 12.46 6.97
N GLY A 13 -19.01 13.19 5.85
CA GLY A 13 -19.85 12.83 4.71
C GLY A 13 -19.43 11.57 3.96
N ASP A 14 -18.21 11.07 4.17
CA ASP A 14 -17.69 9.88 3.46
C ASP A 14 -18.14 8.55 4.08
N ILE A 15 -18.86 8.60 5.20
CA ILE A 15 -19.40 7.37 5.80
C ILE A 15 -20.53 6.82 4.92
N SER A 16 -20.49 5.52 4.64
CA SER A 16 -21.55 4.89 3.84
C SER A 16 -22.84 4.72 4.65
N GLU A 17 -23.98 4.72 3.97
CA GLU A 17 -25.28 4.43 4.58
C GLU A 17 -25.26 3.06 5.29
N ARG A 18 -24.68 2.05 4.64
CA ARG A 18 -24.53 0.70 5.21
C ARG A 18 -23.66 0.68 6.47
N ALA A 19 -22.64 1.53 6.57
CA ALA A 19 -21.86 1.67 7.79
C ALA A 19 -22.71 2.24 8.93
N LEU A 20 -23.51 3.26 8.67
CA LEU A 20 -24.43 3.84 9.65
C LEU A 20 -25.48 2.84 10.13
N GLU A 21 -26.10 2.10 9.20
CA GLU A 21 -27.05 1.02 9.52
C GLU A 21 -26.41 -0.06 10.40
N THR A 22 -25.21 -0.51 10.01
CA THR A 22 -24.47 -1.53 10.77
C THR A 22 -24.13 -1.06 12.18
N LEU A 23 -23.65 0.19 12.33
CA LEU A 23 -23.34 0.77 13.64
C LEU A 23 -24.60 0.97 14.50
N ARG A 24 -25.75 1.31 13.90
CA ARG A 24 -27.03 1.39 14.60
C ARG A 24 -27.56 0.02 15.03
N ALA A 25 -27.32 -1.03 14.24
CA ALA A 25 -27.77 -2.39 14.53
C ALA A 25 -26.86 -3.13 15.52
N ALA A 26 -25.58 -2.77 15.62
CA ALA A 26 -24.62 -3.44 16.49
C ALA A 26 -25.03 -3.38 17.98
N ASP A 27 -24.72 -4.43 18.74
CA ASP A 27 -24.85 -4.48 20.20
C ASP A 27 -23.69 -3.76 20.90
N ALA A 28 -22.50 -3.77 20.29
CA ALA A 28 -21.30 -3.10 20.78
C ALA A 28 -20.36 -2.72 19.63
N VAL A 29 -19.54 -1.69 19.84
CA VAL A 29 -18.56 -1.20 18.88
C VAL A 29 -17.16 -1.32 19.49
N PHE A 30 -16.30 -2.13 18.88
CA PHE A 30 -14.88 -2.22 19.19
C PHE A 30 -14.14 -1.13 18.40
N CYS A 31 -13.26 -0.38 19.04
CA CYS A 31 -12.56 0.76 18.43
C CYS A 31 -11.18 0.98 19.04
N GLU A 32 -10.27 1.61 18.30
CA GLU A 32 -8.92 1.93 18.78
C GLU A 32 -8.93 2.97 19.89
N ASP A 33 -9.48 4.17 19.63
CA ASP A 33 -9.74 5.20 20.64
C ASP A 33 -11.25 5.44 20.81
N THR A 34 -11.74 5.14 22.01
CA THR A 34 -13.16 5.33 22.38
C THR A 34 -13.57 6.81 22.34
N ARG A 35 -12.66 7.74 22.61
CA ARG A 35 -12.94 9.18 22.58
C ARG A 35 -13.07 9.68 21.15
N HIS A 36 -12.26 9.15 20.23
CA HIS A 36 -12.37 9.45 18.81
C HIS A 36 -13.70 8.94 18.27
N THR A 37 -13.94 7.63 18.45
CA THR A 37 -15.15 6.96 17.94
C THR A 37 -16.43 7.54 18.56
N LEU A 38 -16.41 7.97 19.82
CA LEU A 38 -17.56 8.62 20.45
C LEU A 38 -17.99 9.90 19.72
N LYS A 39 -17.04 10.70 19.22
CA LYS A 39 -17.38 11.91 18.44
C LYS A 39 -18.10 11.56 17.14
N LEU A 40 -17.60 10.54 16.43
CA LEU A 40 -18.23 10.02 15.21
C LEU A 40 -19.66 9.55 15.50
N LEU A 41 -19.84 8.69 16.50
CA LEU A 41 -21.16 8.16 16.84
C LEU A 41 -22.13 9.27 17.29
N ASN A 42 -21.66 10.24 18.07
CA ASN A 42 -22.47 11.38 18.50
C ASN A 42 -22.96 12.23 17.32
N HIS A 43 -22.10 12.49 16.32
CA HIS A 43 -22.49 13.22 15.12
C HIS A 43 -23.67 12.57 14.41
N PHE A 44 -23.69 11.24 14.34
CA PHE A 44 -24.77 10.46 13.72
C PHE A 44 -25.88 10.03 14.68
N SER A 45 -25.90 10.57 15.91
CA SER A 45 -26.87 10.23 16.96
C SER A 45 -26.94 8.72 17.27
N ILE A 46 -25.81 8.02 17.17
CA ILE A 46 -25.69 6.59 17.47
C ILE A 46 -25.22 6.42 18.91
N LYS A 47 -25.98 5.67 19.72
CA LYS A 47 -25.60 5.35 21.11
C LYS A 47 -25.32 3.87 21.25
N LYS A 48 -24.04 3.51 21.39
CA LYS A 48 -23.59 2.13 21.53
C LYS A 48 -22.49 1.98 22.59
N PRO A 49 -22.43 0.84 23.31
CA PRO A 49 -21.30 0.51 24.15
C PRO A 49 -20.00 0.48 23.33
N LEU A 50 -19.00 1.26 23.76
CA LEU A 50 -17.67 1.29 23.16
C LEU A 50 -16.72 0.38 23.94
N ILE A 51 -15.96 -0.45 23.23
CA ILE A 51 -14.96 -1.34 23.80
C ILE A 51 -13.61 -1.04 23.14
N ALA A 52 -12.60 -0.72 23.94
CA ALA A 52 -11.28 -0.39 23.42
C ALA A 52 -10.55 -1.63 22.88
N CYS A 53 -9.99 -1.51 21.68
CA CYS A 53 -9.17 -2.49 20.99
C CYS A 53 -7.99 -1.78 20.32
N HIS A 54 -6.90 -1.63 21.07
CA HIS A 54 -5.65 -1.02 20.61
C HIS A 54 -4.52 -2.05 20.62
N LYS A 55 -3.40 -1.75 19.96
CA LYS A 55 -2.27 -2.68 19.78
C LYS A 55 -1.78 -3.42 21.04
N PHE A 56 -1.93 -2.83 22.24
CA PHE A 56 -1.47 -3.42 23.49
C PHE A 56 -2.48 -4.35 24.19
N ASN A 57 -3.77 -4.32 23.83
CA ASN A 57 -4.80 -5.15 24.46
C ASN A 57 -5.52 -6.08 23.46
N GLU A 58 -5.02 -6.14 22.23
CA GLU A 58 -5.69 -6.76 21.09
C GLU A 58 -6.05 -8.24 21.34
N THR A 59 -5.20 -8.99 22.05
CA THR A 59 -5.50 -10.38 22.47
C THR A 59 -6.71 -10.45 23.39
N ALA A 60 -6.77 -9.61 24.43
CA ALA A 60 -7.88 -9.59 25.36
C ALA A 60 -9.17 -9.08 24.69
N ALA A 61 -9.04 -8.12 23.78
CA ALA A 61 -10.16 -7.64 22.97
C ALA A 61 -10.70 -8.73 22.05
N ALA A 62 -9.83 -9.53 21.42
CA ALA A 62 -10.23 -10.66 20.59
C ALA A 62 -11.01 -11.72 21.39
N GLU A 63 -10.56 -12.06 22.59
CA GLU A 63 -11.28 -13.00 23.47
C GLU A 63 -12.68 -12.51 23.81
N LYS A 64 -12.79 -11.24 24.22
CA LYS A 64 -14.06 -10.62 24.55
C LYS A 64 -15.00 -10.54 23.34
N LEU A 65 -14.46 -10.18 22.18
CA LEU A 65 -15.21 -10.10 20.92
C LEU A 65 -15.76 -11.47 20.54
N CYS A 66 -14.95 -12.52 20.62
CA CYS A 66 -15.38 -13.88 20.33
C CYS A 66 -16.43 -14.39 21.32
N ALA A 67 -16.31 -14.06 22.62
CA ALA A 67 -17.31 -14.41 23.63
C ALA A 67 -18.68 -13.77 23.31
N LEU A 68 -18.70 -12.46 23.06
CA LEU A 68 -19.92 -11.74 22.68
C LEU A 68 -20.52 -12.30 21.38
N ALA A 69 -19.69 -12.63 20.40
CA ALA A 69 -20.17 -13.20 19.14
C ALA A 69 -20.79 -14.60 19.33
N ALA A 70 -20.26 -15.41 20.25
CA ALA A 70 -20.81 -16.72 20.60
C ALA A 70 -22.17 -16.61 21.33
N GLU A 71 -22.43 -15.50 22.01
CA GLU A 71 -23.75 -15.16 22.59
C GLU A 71 -24.77 -14.71 21.52
N GLY A 72 -24.38 -14.70 20.23
CA GLY A 72 -25.25 -14.27 19.13
C GLY A 72 -25.31 -12.75 18.94
N LYS A 73 -24.45 -11.98 19.62
CA LYS A 73 -24.39 -10.52 19.47
C LYS A 73 -23.90 -10.10 18.08
N GLN A 74 -24.40 -8.97 17.61
CA GLN A 74 -23.89 -8.27 16.44
C GLN A 74 -22.83 -7.27 16.88
N ILE A 75 -21.61 -7.41 16.37
CA ILE A 75 -20.48 -6.60 16.82
C ILE A 75 -19.94 -5.81 15.64
N ALA A 76 -19.73 -4.51 15.82
CA ALA A 76 -18.97 -3.70 14.87
C ALA A 76 -17.54 -3.48 15.38
N VAL A 77 -16.58 -3.48 14.46
CA VAL A 77 -15.17 -3.14 14.71
C VAL A 77 -14.82 -1.98 13.79
N VAL A 78 -14.34 -0.88 14.35
CA VAL A 78 -13.89 0.32 13.62
C VAL A 78 -12.44 0.64 13.99
N SER A 79 -11.72 1.35 13.12
CA SER A 79 -10.52 2.08 13.50
C SER A 79 -10.84 3.58 13.60
N ASP A 80 -9.88 4.36 14.10
CA ASP A 80 -10.06 5.80 14.25
C ASP A 80 -10.36 6.47 12.89
N ALA A 81 -9.76 5.98 11.81
CA ALA A 81 -10.02 6.47 10.45
C ALA A 81 -9.83 5.37 9.40
N GLY A 82 -10.72 5.32 8.42
CA GLY A 82 -10.59 4.46 7.26
C GLY A 82 -10.98 3.00 7.52
N THR A 83 -10.35 2.10 6.76
CA THR A 83 -10.64 0.66 6.82
C THR A 83 -9.88 0.00 7.97
N PRO A 84 -10.57 -0.64 8.94
CA PRO A 84 -9.92 -1.36 10.03
C PRO A 84 -8.88 -2.37 9.54
N VAL A 85 -7.89 -2.69 10.39
CA VAL A 85 -6.78 -3.63 10.12
C VAL A 85 -5.71 -3.08 9.15
N ILE A 86 -6.01 -2.10 8.32
CA ILE A 86 -5.05 -1.52 7.36
C ILE A 86 -4.17 -0.48 8.05
N SER A 87 -2.96 -0.88 8.43
CA SER A 87 -2.04 -0.09 9.28
C SER A 87 -2.52 0.16 10.72
N ASP A 88 -3.68 -0.40 11.07
CA ASP A 88 -4.33 -0.31 12.38
C ASP A 88 -4.32 -1.68 13.12
N PRO A 89 -4.61 -1.72 14.44
CA PRO A 89 -4.88 -2.96 15.14
C PRO A 89 -6.08 -3.74 14.55
N GLY A 90 -6.11 -5.06 14.74
CA GLY A 90 -7.26 -5.92 14.38
C GLY A 90 -6.90 -7.25 13.71
N ASN A 91 -5.63 -7.47 13.37
CA ASN A 91 -5.18 -8.77 12.82
C ASN A 91 -5.40 -9.93 13.79
N LEU A 92 -5.22 -9.73 15.09
CA LEU A 92 -5.48 -10.78 16.09
C LEU A 92 -6.98 -11.05 16.25
N LEU A 93 -7.84 -10.04 16.05
CA LEU A 93 -9.30 -10.22 16.04
C LEU A 93 -9.71 -11.12 14.87
N ILE A 94 -9.26 -10.81 13.66
CA ILE A 94 -9.53 -11.61 12.45
C ILE A 94 -9.04 -13.05 12.63
N ARG A 95 -7.83 -13.24 13.18
CA ARG A 95 -7.29 -14.58 13.44
C ARG A 95 -8.19 -15.36 14.41
N ALA A 96 -8.53 -14.77 15.56
CA ALA A 96 -9.36 -15.43 16.57
C ALA A 96 -10.76 -15.79 16.03
N LEU A 97 -11.36 -14.90 15.24
CA LEU A 97 -12.64 -15.14 14.57
C LEU A 97 -12.58 -16.35 13.63
N ARG A 98 -11.54 -16.39 12.78
CA ARG A 98 -11.31 -17.49 11.84
C ARG A 98 -11.09 -18.82 12.57
N GLU A 99 -10.26 -18.82 13.60
CA GLU A 99 -9.93 -20.03 14.38
C GLU A 99 -11.16 -20.62 15.09
N ARG A 100 -12.13 -19.77 15.48
CA ARG A 100 -13.37 -20.18 16.14
C ARG A 100 -14.54 -20.41 15.19
N GLY A 101 -14.34 -20.26 13.88
CA GLY A 101 -15.42 -20.39 12.89
C GLY A 101 -16.52 -19.34 13.04
N ILE A 102 -16.23 -18.19 13.66
CA ILE A 102 -17.20 -17.11 13.83
C ILE A 102 -17.28 -16.32 12.53
N ALA A 103 -18.49 -16.17 11.99
CA ALA A 103 -18.71 -15.42 10.76
C ALA A 103 -18.38 -13.92 10.94
N TYR A 104 -17.65 -13.37 9.97
CA TYR A 104 -17.35 -11.94 9.89
C TYR A 104 -17.37 -11.45 8.45
N THR A 105 -17.55 -10.14 8.28
CA THR A 105 -17.52 -9.46 6.98
C THR A 105 -17.00 -8.03 7.08
N LEU A 106 -16.75 -7.39 5.94
CA LEU A 106 -16.31 -5.99 5.82
C LEU A 106 -17.43 -5.13 5.22
N ILE A 107 -17.72 -4.01 5.87
CA ILE A 107 -18.46 -2.89 5.29
C ILE A 107 -17.43 -1.96 4.66
N PRO A 108 -17.36 -1.90 3.31
CA PRO A 108 -16.37 -1.11 2.61
C PRO A 108 -16.66 0.39 2.79
N GLY A 109 -15.62 1.20 2.59
CA GLY A 109 -15.68 2.65 2.72
C GLY A 109 -14.31 3.27 2.48
N ALA A 110 -14.05 4.40 3.12
CA ALA A 110 -12.86 5.21 2.90
C ALA A 110 -11.55 4.45 3.18
N CYS A 111 -10.58 4.60 2.28
CA CYS A 111 -9.22 4.08 2.44
C CYS A 111 -8.23 5.07 1.85
N ALA A 112 -7.38 5.65 2.70
CA ALA A 112 -6.53 6.78 2.31
C ALA A 112 -5.55 6.45 1.17
N PHE A 113 -4.89 5.29 1.20
CA PHE A 113 -3.96 4.95 0.11
C PHE A 113 -4.65 4.73 -1.24
N VAL A 114 -5.91 4.27 -1.25
CA VAL A 114 -6.68 4.09 -2.48
C VAL A 114 -7.03 5.44 -3.07
N ALA A 115 -7.52 6.36 -2.24
CA ALA A 115 -7.79 7.74 -2.65
C ALA A 115 -6.51 8.41 -3.16
N ALA A 116 -5.40 8.28 -2.44
CA ALA A 116 -4.11 8.84 -2.85
C ALA A 116 -3.59 8.27 -4.17
N LEU A 117 -3.76 6.97 -4.42
CA LEU A 117 -3.38 6.35 -5.70
C LEU A 117 -4.13 7.00 -6.86
N VAL A 118 -5.45 7.19 -6.72
CA VAL A 118 -6.28 7.85 -7.74
C VAL A 118 -5.85 9.32 -7.92
N LEU A 119 -5.70 10.06 -6.82
CA LEU A 119 -5.33 11.49 -6.84
C LEU A 119 -3.91 11.71 -7.37
N SER A 120 -3.00 10.75 -7.21
CA SER A 120 -1.62 10.86 -7.70
C SER A 120 -1.49 10.79 -9.21
N GLY A 121 -2.51 10.32 -9.93
CA GLY A 121 -2.45 10.13 -11.38
C GLY A 121 -1.43 9.09 -11.85
N PHE A 122 -0.76 8.36 -10.95
CA PHE A 122 0.18 7.30 -11.29
C PHE A 122 -0.55 6.02 -11.73
N PRO A 123 0.12 5.11 -12.47
CA PRO A 123 -0.47 3.84 -12.88
C PRO A 123 -1.02 3.04 -11.69
N ALA A 124 -2.27 2.58 -11.82
CA ALA A 124 -3.01 1.87 -10.79
C ALA A 124 -3.31 0.40 -11.14
N ASP A 125 -2.80 -0.08 -12.28
CA ASP A 125 -2.86 -1.49 -12.71
C ASP A 125 -1.92 -2.39 -11.91
N LYS A 126 -0.79 -1.83 -11.45
CA LYS A 126 0.18 -2.51 -10.59
C LYS A 126 0.68 -1.57 -9.51
N PHE A 127 0.41 -1.89 -8.25
CA PHE A 127 0.86 -1.10 -7.11
C PHE A 127 1.15 -1.96 -5.88
N ALA A 128 1.91 -1.40 -4.93
CA ALA A 128 2.11 -1.98 -3.61
C ALA A 128 1.90 -0.91 -2.53
N PHE A 129 1.00 -1.18 -1.60
CA PHE A 129 0.86 -0.40 -0.38
C PHE A 129 1.77 -0.97 0.70
N LEU A 130 2.65 -0.11 1.25
CA LEU A 130 3.72 -0.49 2.17
C LEU A 130 3.54 0.07 3.59
N GLY A 131 2.43 0.77 3.84
CA GLY A 131 2.12 1.35 5.15
C GLY A 131 3.15 2.38 5.61
N PHE A 132 3.35 2.47 6.92
CA PHE A 132 4.37 3.33 7.52
C PHE A 132 5.74 2.67 7.52
N LEU A 133 6.79 3.43 7.23
CA LEU A 133 8.16 2.98 7.45
C LEU A 133 8.45 2.93 8.95
N ARG A 134 8.53 1.71 9.51
CA ARG A 134 8.76 1.47 10.94
C ARG A 134 10.20 1.04 11.21
N GLY A 135 10.69 1.34 12.41
CA GLY A 135 12.00 0.92 12.89
C GLY A 135 13.10 1.96 12.66
N LYS A 136 14.35 1.55 12.90
CA LYS A 136 15.53 2.40 12.75
C LYS A 136 15.85 2.60 11.26
N THR A 137 16.62 3.65 10.94
CA THR A 137 17.05 4.00 9.57
C THR A 137 17.54 2.80 8.74
N GLY A 138 18.39 1.94 9.33
CA GLY A 138 18.89 0.75 8.64
C GLY A 138 17.83 -0.33 8.36
N GLU A 139 16.81 -0.45 9.20
CA GLU A 139 15.68 -1.38 9.00
C GLU A 139 14.75 -0.84 7.91
N LYS A 140 14.44 0.46 7.94
CA LYS A 140 13.69 1.15 6.89
C LYS A 140 14.36 0.97 5.53
N LYS A 141 15.68 1.21 5.44
CA LYS A 141 16.44 1.05 4.19
C LYS A 141 16.41 -0.38 3.66
N LYS A 142 16.70 -1.38 4.50
CA LYS A 142 16.61 -2.80 4.12
C LYS A 142 15.22 -3.22 3.67
N PHE A 143 14.18 -2.61 4.23
CA PHE A 143 12.80 -2.84 3.80
C PHE A 143 12.56 -2.24 2.40
N LEU A 144 12.95 -0.98 2.18
CA LEU A 144 12.83 -0.30 0.89
C LEU A 144 13.60 -1.03 -0.22
N GLU A 145 14.82 -1.52 0.06
CA GLU A 145 15.66 -2.23 -0.93
C GLU A 145 14.94 -3.40 -1.61
N LYS A 146 14.00 -4.06 -0.92
CA LYS A 146 13.18 -5.16 -1.48
C LYS A 146 12.27 -4.71 -2.64
N TYR A 147 11.95 -3.42 -2.70
CA TYR A 147 11.05 -2.82 -3.68
C TYR A 147 11.81 -1.92 -4.68
N ALA A 148 13.14 -1.87 -4.62
CA ALA A 148 13.94 -0.99 -5.47
C ALA A 148 13.85 -1.33 -6.97
N SER A 149 13.44 -2.55 -7.34
CA SER A 149 13.17 -2.91 -8.74
C SER A 149 11.68 -3.10 -9.04
N PHE A 150 10.78 -2.77 -8.10
CA PHE A 150 9.35 -2.84 -8.34
C PHE A 150 8.94 -1.73 -9.30
N ASP A 151 8.34 -2.13 -10.41
CA ASP A 151 7.89 -1.36 -11.59
C ASP A 151 6.45 -0.81 -11.45
N GLY A 152 5.73 -1.19 -10.39
CA GLY A 152 4.43 -0.61 -10.04
C GLY A 152 4.52 0.57 -9.07
N THR A 153 3.43 1.30 -8.89
CA THR A 153 3.34 2.42 -7.96
C THR A 153 3.50 1.95 -6.51
N LEU A 154 4.35 2.62 -5.73
CA LEU A 154 4.56 2.34 -4.31
C LEU A 154 3.83 3.39 -3.47
N LEU A 155 3.05 2.95 -2.47
CA LEU A 155 2.26 3.84 -1.60
C LEU A 155 2.70 3.68 -0.15
N PHE A 156 2.94 4.79 0.52
CA PHE A 156 3.38 4.85 1.91
C PHE A 156 2.51 5.81 2.70
N TYR A 157 2.21 5.48 3.94
CA TYR A 157 1.75 6.46 4.91
C TYR A 157 2.96 7.11 5.59
N SER A 158 2.90 8.42 5.80
CA SER A 158 3.95 9.13 6.52
C SER A 158 3.36 10.22 7.41
N ALA A 159 3.87 10.30 8.63
CA ALA A 159 3.48 11.33 9.58
C ALA A 159 4.31 12.60 9.31
N PRO A 160 3.80 13.81 9.60
CA PRO A 160 4.42 15.06 9.16
C PRO A 160 5.87 15.22 9.63
N GLN A 161 6.19 14.75 10.85
CA GLN A 161 7.55 14.77 11.37
C GLN A 161 8.51 13.77 10.71
N ASP A 162 8.00 12.76 10.02
CA ASP A 162 8.77 11.69 9.40
C ASP A 162 8.94 11.87 7.88
N VAL A 163 8.08 12.68 7.22
CA VAL A 163 8.03 12.84 5.75
C VAL A 163 9.40 13.12 5.14
N ASP A 164 10.14 14.11 5.65
CA ASP A 164 11.44 14.49 5.08
C ASP A 164 12.48 13.36 5.22
N GLY A 165 12.43 12.62 6.33
CA GLY A 165 13.30 11.48 6.56
C GLY A 165 12.94 10.28 5.67
N ASP A 166 11.65 10.02 5.51
CA ASP A 166 11.15 8.94 4.66
C ASP A 166 11.45 9.22 3.19
N VAL A 167 11.22 10.44 2.69
CA VAL A 167 11.53 10.86 1.31
C VAL A 167 13.03 10.74 1.02
N ARG A 168 13.89 11.18 1.95
CA ARG A 168 15.36 11.04 1.80
C ARG A 168 15.77 9.57 1.69
N LEU A 169 15.23 8.71 2.54
CA LEU A 169 15.51 7.27 2.50
C LEU A 169 15.02 6.61 1.20
N MET A 170 13.86 7.04 0.70
CA MET A 170 13.35 6.62 -0.61
C MET A 170 14.29 7.06 -1.73
N ALA A 171 14.76 8.31 -1.74
CA ALA A 171 15.72 8.81 -2.73
C ALA A 171 17.03 8.01 -2.73
N GLU A 172 17.60 7.75 -1.55
CA GLU A 172 18.81 6.95 -1.40
C GLU A 172 18.66 5.50 -1.91
N THR A 173 17.45 4.94 -1.88
CA THR A 173 17.20 3.53 -2.19
C THR A 173 16.66 3.33 -3.61
N PHE A 174 15.78 4.21 -4.06
CA PHE A 174 15.05 4.12 -5.32
C PHE A 174 15.65 4.97 -6.43
N GLY A 175 16.54 5.90 -6.09
CA GLY A 175 17.03 6.94 -6.98
C GLY A 175 16.01 8.06 -7.16
N ASP A 176 16.20 8.86 -8.21
CA ASP A 176 15.41 10.07 -8.44
C ASP A 176 14.08 9.81 -9.18
N ARG A 177 13.18 9.08 -8.51
CA ARG A 177 11.85 8.77 -9.07
C ARG A 177 10.89 9.93 -8.89
N GLU A 178 9.88 9.96 -9.78
CA GLU A 178 8.69 10.79 -9.59
C GLU A 178 7.95 10.34 -8.36
N ALA A 179 7.55 11.31 -7.55
CA ALA A 179 6.73 11.10 -6.38
C ALA A 179 5.59 12.13 -6.33
N CYS A 180 4.56 11.78 -5.58
CA CYS A 180 3.42 12.63 -5.31
C CYS A 180 3.07 12.50 -3.83
N ALA A 181 2.97 13.62 -3.14
CA ALA A 181 2.46 13.70 -1.79
C ALA A 181 1.00 14.14 -1.84
N VAL A 182 0.11 13.27 -1.38
CA VAL A 182 -1.31 13.59 -1.20
C VAL A 182 -1.54 13.83 0.30
N ARG A 183 -2.03 15.01 0.64
CA ARG A 183 -2.08 15.50 2.01
C ARG A 183 -3.50 15.85 2.42
N GLU A 184 -3.86 15.53 3.66
CA GLU A 184 -5.14 15.93 4.27
C GLU A 184 -6.36 15.51 3.41
N ILE A 185 -6.33 14.29 2.88
CA ILE A 185 -7.36 13.73 1.98
C ILE A 185 -8.75 13.90 2.60
N THR A 186 -9.70 14.40 1.81
CA THR A 186 -11.08 14.74 2.14
C THR A 186 -11.28 15.95 3.07
N LYS A 187 -10.21 16.55 3.61
CA LYS A 187 -10.29 17.69 4.55
C LYS A 187 -10.20 19.02 3.79
N ILE A 188 -10.40 20.13 4.52
CA ILE A 188 -10.41 21.49 3.96
C ILE A 188 -9.09 21.90 3.28
N HIS A 189 -7.97 21.28 3.65
CA HIS A 189 -6.64 21.57 3.12
C HIS A 189 -6.07 20.42 2.26
N GLU A 190 -6.96 19.63 1.64
CA GLU A 190 -6.56 18.59 0.68
C GLU A 190 -5.63 19.20 -0.39
N SER A 191 -4.49 18.55 -0.62
CA SER A 191 -3.50 19.01 -1.61
C SER A 191 -2.74 17.83 -2.21
N ILE A 192 -2.31 18.04 -3.46
CA ILE A 192 -1.56 17.08 -4.27
C ILE A 192 -0.30 17.81 -4.73
N GLU A 193 0.88 17.33 -4.31
CA GLU A 193 2.16 17.93 -4.65
C GLU A 193 3.06 16.90 -5.34
N TYR A 194 3.39 17.16 -6.60
CA TYR A 194 4.33 16.36 -7.36
C TYR A 194 5.75 16.86 -7.14
N PHE A 195 6.69 15.93 -6.99
CA PHE A 195 8.09 16.24 -6.76
C PHE A 195 8.99 15.09 -7.23
N ARG A 196 10.29 15.36 -7.29
CA ARG A 196 11.33 14.37 -7.53
C ARG A 196 11.96 13.95 -6.21
N LEU A 197 12.18 12.66 -6.00
CA LEU A 197 12.70 12.16 -4.72
C LEU A 197 14.04 12.83 -4.34
N ALA A 198 14.92 13.11 -5.31
CA ALA A 198 16.19 13.77 -5.04
C ALA A 198 16.04 15.24 -4.62
N GLU A 199 14.97 15.91 -5.02
CA GLU A 199 14.67 17.30 -4.65
C GLU A 199 14.04 17.39 -3.25
N GLY A 200 13.35 16.33 -2.83
CA GLY A 200 12.57 16.31 -1.60
C GLY A 200 11.20 16.99 -1.76
N LEU A 201 10.37 16.88 -0.73
CA LEU A 201 9.07 17.56 -0.69
C LEU A 201 9.26 18.98 -0.14
N ALA A 202 8.70 20.01 -0.78
CA ALA A 202 8.87 21.39 -0.34
C ALA A 202 7.90 21.78 0.79
N GLY A 203 8.16 22.92 1.44
CA GLY A 203 7.25 23.52 2.42
C GLY A 203 7.18 22.82 3.79
N GLU A 204 6.39 23.42 4.69
CA GLU A 204 6.22 22.96 6.07
C GLU A 204 5.33 21.70 6.14
N LYS A 205 5.78 20.68 6.89
CA LYS A 205 5.04 19.43 7.01
C LYS A 205 3.97 19.52 8.11
N ARG A 206 2.71 19.57 7.69
CA ARG A 206 1.54 19.49 8.57
C ARG A 206 0.48 18.53 8.05
N GLY A 207 -0.29 17.96 8.96
CA GLY A 207 -1.38 17.03 8.64
C GLY A 207 -0.87 15.63 8.30
N GLU A 208 -1.72 14.84 7.65
CA GLU A 208 -1.45 13.45 7.30
C GLU A 208 -1.08 13.31 5.82
N TYR A 209 -0.10 12.45 5.52
CA TYR A 209 0.41 12.24 4.17
C TYR A 209 0.25 10.80 3.71
N VAL A 210 -0.12 10.66 2.44
CA VAL A 210 0.19 9.49 1.64
C VAL A 210 1.21 9.87 0.58
N LEU A 211 2.35 9.18 0.57
CA LEU A 211 3.37 9.33 -0.46
C LEU A 211 3.19 8.25 -1.51
N ALA A 212 2.97 8.65 -2.76
CA ALA A 212 3.02 7.79 -3.93
C ALA A 212 4.38 7.96 -4.62
N VAL A 213 5.07 6.87 -4.90
CA VAL A 213 6.34 6.87 -5.64
C VAL A 213 6.13 6.03 -6.90
N LYS A 214 6.48 6.59 -8.05
CA LYS A 214 6.37 5.88 -9.33
C LYS A 214 7.23 4.62 -9.31
N GLY A 215 6.78 3.61 -10.04
CA GLY A 215 7.53 2.37 -10.22
C GLY A 215 8.92 2.60 -10.82
N ALA A 216 9.77 1.60 -10.68
CA ALA A 216 11.04 1.56 -11.38
C ALA A 216 10.76 1.64 -12.88
N GLU A 217 11.42 2.55 -13.58
CA GLU A 217 11.50 2.44 -15.03
C GLU A 217 12.12 1.08 -15.36
N GLU A 218 11.63 0.43 -16.42
CA GLU A 218 12.33 -0.71 -16.98
C GLU A 218 13.75 -0.25 -17.28
N ARG A 219 14.71 -0.73 -16.48
CA ARG A 219 16.11 -0.51 -16.81
C ARG A 219 16.33 -1.22 -18.12
N GLU A 220 16.58 -0.45 -19.19
CA GLU A 220 17.14 -1.02 -20.40
C GLU A 220 18.31 -1.88 -19.97
N ASN A 221 18.27 -3.18 -20.30
CA ASN A 221 19.40 -4.05 -20.04
C ASN A 221 20.62 -3.38 -20.71
N PRO A 222 21.74 -3.11 -20.01
CA PRO A 222 22.88 -2.42 -20.62
C PRO A 222 23.40 -3.13 -21.88
N LEU A 223 23.16 -4.44 -22.01
CA LEU A 223 23.45 -5.21 -23.21
C LEU A 223 22.58 -4.79 -24.41
N ASN A 224 21.45 -4.10 -24.20
CA ASN A 224 20.64 -3.47 -25.25
C ASN A 224 21.41 -2.36 -25.97
N ALA A 225 22.44 -1.77 -25.34
CA ALA A 225 23.34 -0.81 -25.99
C ALA A 225 24.34 -1.46 -26.96
N LEU A 226 24.62 -2.76 -26.82
CA LEU A 226 25.40 -3.52 -27.80
C LEU A 226 24.60 -3.68 -29.10
N SER A 227 25.23 -3.92 -30.25
CA SER A 227 24.48 -4.39 -31.42
C SER A 227 23.79 -5.74 -31.13
N GLU A 228 22.76 -6.09 -31.90
CA GLU A 228 22.03 -7.36 -31.72
C GLU A 228 22.99 -8.56 -31.78
N THR A 229 23.98 -8.54 -32.68
CA THR A 229 24.99 -9.59 -32.80
C THR A 229 25.90 -9.67 -31.59
N GLU A 230 26.37 -8.53 -31.07
CA GLU A 230 27.24 -8.47 -29.89
C GLU A 230 26.51 -8.89 -28.61
N HIS A 231 25.23 -8.51 -28.47
CA HIS A 231 24.39 -8.93 -27.34
C HIS A 231 24.18 -10.46 -27.35
N ILE A 232 23.84 -11.04 -28.51
CA ILE A 232 23.72 -12.51 -28.63
C ILE A 232 25.09 -13.17 -28.38
N GLY A 233 26.16 -12.61 -28.94
CA GLY A 233 27.54 -13.07 -28.76
C GLY A 233 27.99 -13.04 -27.30
N TYR A 234 27.59 -12.03 -26.53
CA TYR A 234 27.84 -11.95 -25.09
C TYR A 234 27.30 -13.20 -24.36
N TYR A 235 26.05 -13.58 -24.60
CA TYR A 235 25.47 -14.79 -23.99
C TYR A 235 26.14 -16.08 -24.47
N VAL A 236 26.51 -16.17 -25.75
CA VAL A 236 27.23 -17.33 -26.29
C VAL A 236 28.61 -17.46 -25.64
N SER A 237 29.35 -16.35 -25.48
CA SER A 237 30.66 -16.34 -24.81
C SER A 237 30.59 -16.76 -23.33
N ARG A 238 29.41 -16.66 -22.72
CA ARG A 238 29.11 -17.11 -21.36
C ARG A 238 28.68 -18.59 -21.30
N GLY A 239 28.74 -19.30 -22.43
CA GLY A 239 28.47 -20.74 -22.53
C GLY A 239 27.03 -21.11 -22.86
N MET A 240 26.16 -20.14 -23.21
CA MET A 240 24.80 -20.46 -23.69
C MET A 240 24.83 -20.97 -25.13
N SER A 241 23.92 -21.89 -25.48
CA SER A 241 23.71 -22.23 -26.89
C SER A 241 23.14 -21.03 -27.65
N VAL A 242 23.38 -20.95 -28.97
CA VAL A 242 22.85 -19.87 -29.83
C VAL A 242 21.33 -19.72 -29.69
N LYS A 243 20.60 -20.82 -29.49
CA LYS A 243 19.15 -20.84 -29.32
C LYS A 243 18.72 -20.19 -28.00
N GLU A 244 19.48 -20.39 -26.93
CA GLU A 244 19.25 -19.82 -25.60
C GLU A 244 19.68 -18.36 -25.54
N ALA A 245 20.84 -18.03 -26.12
CA ALA A 245 21.33 -16.67 -26.26
C ALA A 245 20.33 -15.77 -27.01
N LEU A 246 19.75 -16.27 -28.12
CA LEU A 246 18.68 -15.58 -28.84
C LEU A 246 17.43 -15.35 -27.99
N LYS A 247 17.07 -16.31 -27.14
CA LYS A 247 15.88 -16.21 -26.27
C LYS A 247 16.13 -15.20 -25.14
N ALA A 248 17.33 -15.21 -24.56
CA ALA A 248 17.75 -14.26 -23.55
C ALA A 248 17.77 -12.84 -24.13
N ALA A 249 18.55 -12.59 -25.18
CA ALA A 249 18.65 -11.28 -25.82
C ALA A 249 17.29 -10.74 -26.33
N ALA A 250 16.39 -11.61 -26.83
CA ALA A 250 15.04 -11.21 -27.23
C ALA A 250 14.21 -10.73 -26.05
N LYS A 251 14.30 -11.45 -24.92
CA LYS A 251 13.64 -11.08 -23.67
C LYS A 251 14.19 -9.76 -23.12
N ASP A 252 15.52 -9.59 -23.14
CA ASP A 252 16.19 -8.38 -22.65
C ASP A 252 15.86 -7.13 -23.48
N ARG A 253 15.65 -7.30 -24.79
CA ARG A 253 15.29 -6.24 -25.74
C ARG A 253 13.79 -6.03 -25.92
N GLY A 254 12.93 -6.85 -25.29
CA GLY A 254 11.48 -6.77 -25.45
C GLY A 254 10.97 -7.09 -26.87
N VAL A 255 11.73 -7.83 -27.68
CA VAL A 255 11.38 -8.18 -29.08
C VAL A 255 11.15 -9.68 -29.25
N SER A 256 10.55 -10.10 -30.37
CA SER A 256 10.39 -11.52 -30.65
C SER A 256 11.72 -12.19 -31.03
N LYS A 257 11.85 -13.49 -30.70
CA LYS A 257 13.02 -14.29 -31.10
C LYS A 257 13.24 -14.29 -32.63
N SER A 258 12.16 -14.25 -33.40
CA SER A 258 12.20 -14.25 -34.86
C SER A 258 12.87 -12.99 -35.42
N GLU A 259 12.67 -11.85 -34.76
CA GLU A 259 13.31 -10.58 -35.14
C GLU A 259 14.83 -10.62 -34.95
N LEU A 260 15.33 -11.32 -33.94
CA LEU A 260 16.76 -11.45 -33.67
C LEU A 260 17.46 -12.54 -34.49
N TYR A 261 16.72 -13.50 -35.04
CA TYR A 261 17.29 -14.63 -35.78
C TYR A 261 18.15 -14.20 -36.97
N LYS A 262 17.77 -13.12 -37.66
CA LYS A 262 18.50 -12.55 -38.81
C LYS A 262 19.92 -12.09 -38.49
N PHE A 263 20.22 -11.79 -37.22
CA PHE A 263 21.55 -11.33 -36.79
C PHE A 263 22.50 -12.49 -36.46
N THR A 264 21.99 -13.73 -36.33
CA THR A 264 22.82 -14.94 -36.12
C THR A 264 23.30 -15.62 -37.41
N LEU A 265 22.76 -15.21 -38.56
CA LEU A 265 23.00 -15.87 -39.85
C LEU A 265 24.09 -15.23 -40.70
N LYS A 266 24.76 -14.17 -40.22
CA LYS A 266 25.77 -13.45 -41.02
C LYS A 266 27.19 -14.02 -40.98
N ASP A 267 27.51 -14.98 -40.11
CA ASP A 267 28.87 -15.55 -40.00
C ASP A 267 28.99 -17.01 -40.50
N LYS A 268 28.22 -17.40 -41.52
CA LYS A 268 28.43 -18.67 -42.27
C LYS A 268 28.50 -18.42 -43.77
N LYS A 269 29.53 -17.69 -44.19
CA LYS A 269 30.14 -17.52 -45.53
C LYS A 269 31.24 -16.48 -45.26
N GLU A 270 32.52 -16.77 -45.20
CA GLU A 270 33.39 -17.82 -45.75
C GLU A 270 34.52 -18.14 -44.75
#